data_AF-A0A2A4ZSL5-F1
#
_entry.id   AF-A0A2A4ZSL5-F1
#
_cell.length_a   1.000
_cell.length_b   1.000
_cell.length_c   1.000
_cell.angle_alpha   90.00
_cell.angle_beta   90.00
_cell.angle_gamma   90.00
#
_symmetry.space_group_name_H-M   'P 1'
#
loop_
_entity.id
_entity.type
_entity.pdbx_description
1 polymer ?
#
loop_
_entity_poly.entity_id
_entity_poly.type
_entity_poly.pdbx_seq_one_letter_code
_entity_poly.pdbx_strand_id
1 'polypeptide(L)' 'MLQRLGFGGVWQVGLVPPLLKFWDELPRIELDLQLSDQTVDLVGEGIDLAIRLAPAPKGDLISTRLKHTRYHV' A
#
# COMPACT_ATOMS: atom_id res chain seq x y z
N MET A 1 17.82 -6.32 -19.08
CA MET A 1 16.98 -7.31 -18.39
C MET A 1 16.00 -6.54 -17.51
N LEU A 2 14.89 -6.04 -18.09
CA LEU A 2 13.88 -5.29 -17.35
C LEU A 2 12.97 -6.28 -16.61
N GLN A 3 13.05 -6.32 -15.29
CA GLN A 3 11.94 -6.86 -14.50
C GLN A 3 10.81 -5.83 -14.57
N ARG A 4 9.72 -6.19 -15.25
CA ARG A 4 8.47 -5.43 -15.26
C ARG A 4 7.97 -5.36 -13.81
N LEU A 5 8.32 -4.30 -13.07
CA LEU A 5 7.66 -4.01 -11.79
C LEU A 5 6.20 -3.68 -12.13
N GLY A 6 5.32 -4.62 -11.80
CA GLY A 6 3.88 -4.54 -12.02
C GLY A 6 3.21 -3.60 -11.03
N PHE A 7 3.59 -2.33 -10.99
CA PHE A 7 2.72 -1.29 -10.43
C PHE A 7 1.60 -0.97 -11.45
N GLY A 8 0.78 -1.98 -11.78
CA GLY A 8 -0.37 -1.83 -12.67
C GLY A 8 -1.45 -0.93 -12.07
N GLY A 9 -2.41 -0.51 -12.90
CA GLY A 9 -3.41 0.54 -12.62
C GLY A 9 -4.19 0.46 -11.29
N VAL A 10 -4.14 -0.63 -10.54
CA VAL A 10 -4.74 -0.77 -9.20
C VAL A 10 -4.17 0.24 -8.20
N TRP A 11 -2.85 0.49 -8.24
CA TRP A 11 -2.18 1.46 -7.36
C TRP A 11 -2.43 2.89 -7.84
N GLN A 12 -2.19 3.14 -9.14
CA GLN A 12 -2.28 4.48 -9.73
C GLN A 12 -3.72 5.01 -9.76
N VAL A 13 -4.71 4.14 -10.05
CA VAL A 13 -6.13 4.53 -10.13
C VAL A 13 -6.81 4.43 -8.77
N GLY A 14 -6.38 3.50 -7.91
CA GLY A 14 -7.07 3.21 -6.65
C GLY A 14 -6.55 3.95 -5.43
N LEU A 15 -5.24 4.25 -5.37
CA LEU A 15 -4.59 4.79 -4.17
C LEU A 15 -4.14 6.24 -4.34
N VAL A 16 -3.71 6.65 -5.53
CA VAL A 16 -3.23 8.04 -5.74
C VAL A 16 -4.33 9.07 -5.49
N PRO A 17 -5.56 8.97 -6.04
CA PRO A 17 -6.59 9.99 -5.79
C PRO A 17 -6.96 10.20 -4.31
N PRO A 18 -7.23 9.14 -3.50
CA PRO A 18 -7.52 9.35 -2.08
C PRO A 18 -6.29 9.84 -1.29
N LEU A 19 -5.07 9.49 -1.69
CA LEU A 19 -3.86 9.97 -1.03
C LEU A 19 -3.63 11.47 -1.24
N LEU A 20 -3.89 11.98 -2.45
CA LEU A 20 -3.87 13.41 -2.73
C LEU A 20 -4.89 14.16 -1.87
N LYS A 21 -6.12 13.65 -1.81
CA LYS A 21 -7.17 14.21 -0.95
C LYS A 21 -6.77 14.20 0.53
N PHE A 22 -6.15 13.12 1.01
CA PHE A 22 -5.66 13.02 2.38
C PHE A 22 -4.59 14.09 2.68
N TRP A 23 -3.65 14.31 1.76
CA TRP A 23 -2.64 15.35 1.90
C TRP A 23 -3.25 16.75 1.99
N ASP A 24 -4.26 17.03 1.16
CA ASP A 24 -4.96 18.32 1.18
C ASP A 24 -5.75 18.54 2.48
N GLU A 25 -6.39 17.49 3.02
CA GLU A 25 -7.19 17.56 4.24
C GLU A 25 -6.34 17.59 5.53
N LEU A 26 -5.13 17.03 5.49
CA LEU A 26 -4.25 16.88 6.66
C LEU A 26 -2.83 17.39 6.38
N PRO A 27 -2.64 18.70 6.12
CA PRO A 27 -1.36 19.27 5.67
C PRO A 27 -0.25 19.26 6.73
N ARG A 28 -0.57 18.90 7.99
CA ARG A 28 0.43 18.76 9.06
C ARG A 28 1.04 17.36 9.12
N ILE A 29 0.50 16.39 8.38
CA ILE A 29 1.02 15.04 8.31
C ILE A 29 2.02 14.97 7.16
N GLU A 30 3.26 14.67 7.49
CA GLU A 30 4.28 14.29 6.51
C GLU A 30 4.10 12.80 6.18
N LEU A 31 4.11 12.48 4.88
CA LEU A 31 4.01 11.10 4.42
C LEU A 31 5.35 10.70 3.80
N ASP A 32 6.01 9.73 4.42
CA ASP A 32 7.12 8.99 3.81
C ASP A 32 6.57 7.70 3.17
N LEU A 33 6.83 7.53 1.87
CA LEU A 33 6.21 6.48 1.07
C LEU A 33 7.27 5.55 0.47
N GLN A 34 7.25 4.30 0.92
CA GLN A 34 8.03 3.22 0.32
C GLN A 34 7.18 2.36 -0.61
N LEU A 35 7.51 2.37 -1.89
CA LEU A 35 6.84 1.56 -2.91
C LEU A 35 7.66 0.30 -3.17
N SER A 36 7.16 -0.84 -2.71
CA SER A 36 7.83 -2.14 -2.83
C SER A 36 6.84 -3.29 -2.86
N ASP A 37 7.13 -4.32 -3.66
CA ASP A 37 6.40 -5.60 -3.62
C ASP A 37 6.94 -6.55 -2.54
N GLN A 38 8.04 -6.19 -1.89
CA GLN A 38 8.65 -7.01 -0.85
C GLN A 38 7.77 -7.11 0.40
N THR A 39 7.92 -8.22 1.12
CA THR A 39 7.42 -8.32 2.49
C THR A 39 8.46 -7.73 3.43
N VAL A 40 8.05 -6.70 4.17
CA VAL A 40 8.88 -5.94 5.10
C VAL A 40 8.42 -6.19 6.53
N ASP A 41 9.33 -6.05 7.50
CA ASP A 41 9.01 -6.07 8.92
C ASP A 41 8.56 -4.66 9.33
N LEU A 42 7.27 -4.47 9.54
CA LEU A 42 6.71 -3.14 9.84
C LEU A 42 7.29 -2.55 11.12
N VAL A 43 7.48 -3.37 12.16
CA VAL A 43 7.99 -2.87 13.45
C VAL A 43 9.49 -2.64 13.35
N GLY A 44 10.23 -3.59 12.78
CA GLY A 44 11.68 -3.49 12.61
C GLY A 44 12.11 -2.34 11.70
N GLU A 45 11.31 -2.01 10.69
CA GLU A 45 11.61 -0.94 9.72
C GLU A 45 10.94 0.40 10.08
N GLY A 46 10.19 0.48 11.17
CA GLY A 46 9.52 1.72 11.61
C GLY A 46 8.39 2.16 10.67
N ILE A 47 7.69 1.21 10.04
CA ILE A 47 6.57 1.45 9.13
C ILE A 47 5.25 1.36 9.90
N ASP A 48 4.51 2.46 9.98
CA ASP A 48 3.23 2.51 10.69
C ASP A 48 2.08 1.80 9.94
N LEU A 49 2.10 1.83 8.61
CA LEU A 49 1.04 1.31 7.77
C LEU A 49 1.59 0.68 6.49
N ALA A 50 1.13 -0.53 6.18
CA ALA A 50 1.35 -1.16 4.88
C ALA A 50 0.04 -1.45 4.16
N ILE A 51 -0.04 -1.05 2.90
CA ILE A 51 -1.12 -1.40 1.99
C ILE A 51 -0.62 -2.53 1.11
N ARG A 52 -1.28 -3.69 1.11
CA ARG A 52 -0.79 -4.86 0.37
C ARG A 52 -1.90 -5.54 -0.41
N LEU A 53 -1.56 -6.01 -1.60
CA LEU A 53 -2.37 -6.95 -2.37
C LEU A 53 -2.00 -8.38 -1.95
N ALA A 54 -2.44 -8.76 -0.75
CA ALA A 54 -2.12 -10.05 -0.13
C ALA A 54 -3.29 -10.53 0.74
N PRO A 55 -3.32 -11.81 1.14
CA PRO A 55 -4.20 -12.28 2.21
C PRO A 55 -3.99 -11.48 3.50
N ALA A 56 -4.99 -11.48 4.38
CA ALA A 56 -4.85 -10.84 5.68
C ALA A 56 -3.65 -11.43 6.43
N PRO A 57 -2.79 -10.59 7.06
CA PRO A 57 -1.66 -11.06 7.85
C PRO A 57 -2.16 -11.89 9.04
N LYS A 58 -1.32 -12.79 9.53
CA LYS A 58 -1.54 -13.55 10.76
C LYS A 58 -0.66 -12.95 11.88
N GLY A 59 -1.09 -13.13 13.13
CA GLY A 59 -0.34 -12.65 14.31
C GLY A 59 -0.91 -11.34 14.85
N ASP A 60 -0.04 -10.52 15.44
CA ASP A 60 -0.41 -9.34 16.24
C ASP A 60 -0.71 -8.07 15.41
N LEU A 61 -1.00 -8.24 14.12
CA LEU A 61 -1.34 -7.14 13.21
C LEU A 61 -2.85 -6.99 13.08
N ILE A 62 -3.33 -5.76 13.24
CA ILE A 62 -4.68 -5.39 12.87
C ILE A 62 -4.70 -5.10 11.37
N SER A 63 -5.68 -5.66 10.64
CA SER A 63 -5.84 -5.40 9.21
C SER A 63 -7.29 -5.10 8.87
N THR A 64 -7.48 -4.27 7.85
CA THR A 64 -8.79 -3.96 7.27
C THR A 64 -8.72 -4.14 5.76
N ARG A 65 -9.73 -4.81 5.20
CA ARG A 65 -9.82 -5.04 3.76
C ARG A 65 -10.29 -3.77 3.05
N LEU A 66 -9.45 -3.21 2.17
CA LEU A 66 -9.80 -2.01 1.40
C LEU A 66 -10.68 -2.32 0.17
N LYS A 67 -10.36 -3.38 -0.58
CA LYS A 67 -11.12 -3.81 -1.76
C LYS A 67 -10.89 -5.27 -2.11
N HIS A 68 -11.78 -5.84 -2.91
CA HIS A 68 -11.54 -7.12 -3.59
C HIS A 68 -10.90 -6.85 -4.94
N THR A 69 -9.89 -7.64 -5.30
CA THR A 69 -9.23 -7.58 -6.61
C THR A 69 -9.59 -8.83 -7.42
N ARG A 70 -9.90 -8.65 -8.70
CA ARG A 70 -10.06 -9.75 -9.65
C ARG A 70 -8.89 -9.74 -10.62
N TYR A 71 -8.21 -10.88 -10.75
CA TYR A 71 -7.19 -11.07 -11.77
C TYR A 71 -7.88 -11.56 -13.03
N HIS A 72 -7.65 -10.86 -14.14
CA HIS A 72 -7.93 -11.39 -15.47
C HIS A 72 -6.62 -12.04 -15.94
N VAL A 73 -6.67 -13.35 -16.16
CA VAL A 73 -5.54 -14.17 -16.65
C VAL A 73 -5.80 -14.47 -18.13
#